data_AF-A0A6I8RQD0-F1
#
_entry.id   AF-A0A6I8RQD0-F1
#
_cell.length_a   1.000
_cell.length_b   1.000
_cell.length_c   1.000
_cell.angle_alpha   90.00
_cell.angle_beta   90.00
_cell.angle_gamma   90.00
#
_symmetry.space_group_name_H-M   'P 1'
#
loop_
_entity.id
_entity.type
_entity.pdbx_description
1 polymer ?
#
loop_
_entity_poly.entity_id
_entity_poly.type
_entity_poly.pdbx_seq_one_letter_code
_entity_poly.pdbx_strand_id
1 'polypeptide(L)' 'MPPFWQVGEKQLPHEIIFLAWSPKRDLIALVNKAGEVLLHQLANIQRVWSLPPSENTGKEVTCSAWRSDGKRNVK' A
#
# COMPACT_ATOMS: atom_id res chain seq x y z
N MET A 1 11.25 10.06 -27.55
CA MET A 1 11.38 9.64 -26.14
C MET A 1 10.01 9.13 -25.69
N PRO A 2 9.91 8.00 -24.96
CA PRO A 2 8.64 7.55 -24.43
C PRO A 2 8.07 8.57 -23.42
N PRO A 3 6.74 8.70 -23.32
CA PRO A 3 6.10 9.70 -22.45
C PRO A 3 6.24 9.38 -20.94
N PHE A 4 6.61 8.13 -20.60
CA PHE A 4 6.75 7.67 -19.22
C PHE A 4 7.98 6.79 -19.05
N TRP A 5 8.51 6.75 -17.82
CA TRP A 5 9.62 5.90 -17.42
C TRP A 5 9.16 4.92 -16.35
N GLN A 6 9.53 3.65 -16.51
CA GLN A 6 9.28 2.64 -15.49
C GLN A 6 10.24 2.84 -14.31
N VAL A 7 9.68 3.11 -13.14
CA VAL A 7 10.44 3.38 -11.89
C VAL A 7 10.58 2.11 -11.03
N GLY A 8 9.77 1.09 -11.30
CA GLY A 8 9.85 -0.19 -10.59
C GLY A 8 8.78 -1.17 -11.06
N GLU A 9 9.06 -2.44 -10.85
CA GLU A 9 8.15 -3.55 -11.09
C GLU A 9 8.36 -4.61 -10.01
N LYS A 10 7.28 -5.15 -9.48
CA LYS A 10 7.35 -6.13 -8.39
C LYS A 10 6.16 -7.06 -8.45
N GLN A 11 6.44 -8.36 -8.48
CA GLN A 11 5.43 -9.38 -8.30
C GLN A 11 5.13 -9.55 -6.80
N LEU A 12 3.85 -9.53 -6.45
CA LEU A 12 3.39 -9.75 -5.08
C LEU A 12 2.81 -11.17 -4.94
N PRO A 13 3.02 -11.84 -3.81
CA PRO A 13 2.59 -13.23 -3.62
C PRO A 13 1.07 -13.36 -3.44
N HIS A 14 0.40 -12.28 -3.05
CA HIS A 14 -1.04 -12.24 -2.81
C HIS A 14 -1.69 -11.21 -3.72
N GLU A 15 -2.91 -11.52 -4.16
CA GLU A 15 -3.74 -10.60 -4.93
C GLU A 15 -4.07 -9.35 -4.10
N ILE A 16 -3.96 -8.19 -4.74
CA ILE A 16 -4.24 -6.89 -4.13
C ILE A 16 -5.69 -6.51 -4.42
N ILE A 17 -6.45 -6.24 -3.36
CA ILE A 17 -7.86 -5.84 -3.42
C ILE A 17 -8.06 -4.33 -3.32
N PHE A 18 -7.13 -3.61 -2.68
CA PHE A 18 -7.15 -2.16 -2.62
C PHE A 18 -5.76 -1.57 -2.80
N LEU A 19 -5.71 -0.40 -3.45
CA LEU A 19 -4.50 0.37 -3.71
C LEU A 19 -4.81 1.85 -3.58
N ALA A 20 -3.95 2.59 -2.87
CA ALA A 20 -4.07 4.04 -2.75
C ALA A 20 -2.69 4.71 -2.67
N TRP A 21 -2.48 5.73 -3.50
CA TRP A 21 -1.29 6.58 -3.41
C TRP A 21 -1.39 7.56 -2.25
N SER A 22 -0.26 7.83 -1.60
CA SER A 22 -0.17 8.93 -0.66
C SER A 22 -0.29 10.26 -1.41
N PRO A 23 -1.14 11.20 -0.98
CA PRO A 23 -1.34 12.47 -1.69
C PRO A 23 -0.15 13.43 -1.59
N LYS A 24 0.83 13.14 -0.71
CA LYS A 24 1.95 14.06 -0.39
C LYS A 24 3.33 13.41 -0.43
N ARG A 25 3.43 12.09 -0.58
CA ARG A 25 4.69 11.34 -0.51
C ARG A 25 4.74 10.31 -1.62
N ASP A 26 5.93 9.89 -2.00
CA ASP A 26 6.15 8.82 -2.98
C ASP A 26 5.89 7.44 -2.38
N LEU A 27 4.70 7.24 -1.83
CA LEU A 27 4.29 6.05 -1.12
C LEU A 27 2.98 5.51 -1.69
N ILE A 28 2.87 4.19 -1.72
CA ILE A 28 1.68 3.47 -2.14
C ILE A 28 1.27 2.48 -1.05
N ALA A 29 0.01 2.53 -0.64
CA ALA A 29 -0.60 1.57 0.27
C ALA A 29 -1.31 0.51 -0.56
N LEU A 30 -1.11 -0.75 -0.18
CA LEU A 30 -1.69 -1.92 -0.81
C LEU A 30 -2.36 -2.77 0.27
N VAL A 31 -3.51 -3.34 -0.04
CA VAL A 31 -4.20 -4.30 0.83
C VAL A 31 -4.37 -5.58 0.05
N ASN A 32 -3.92 -6.70 0.62
CA ASN A 32 -4.04 -8.00 -0.03
C ASN A 32 -5.28 -8.77 0.44
N LYS A 33 -5.68 -9.80 -0.32
CA LYS A 33 -6.80 -10.69 0.04
C LYS A 33 -6.62 -11.41 1.38
N ALA A 34 -5.39 -11.54 1.87
CA ALA A 34 -5.12 -12.12 3.18
C ALA A 34 -5.41 -11.14 4.34
N GLY A 35 -5.77 -9.88 4.04
CA GLY A 35 -6.02 -8.85 5.05
C GLY A 35 -4.75 -8.14 5.55
N GLU A 36 -3.59 -8.37 4.93
CA GLU A 36 -2.37 -7.63 5.23
C GLU A 36 -2.40 -6.27 4.53
N VAL A 37 -1.97 -5.25 5.26
CA VAL A 37 -1.76 -3.90 4.73
C VAL A 37 -0.26 -3.69 4.53
N LEU A 38 0.12 -3.32 3.33
CA LEU A 38 1.50 -3.12 2.92
C LEU A 38 1.71 -1.65 2.52
N LEU A 39 2.85 -1.08 2.92
CA LEU A 39 3.27 0.23 2.44
C LEU A 39 4.58 0.11 1.67
N HIS A 40 4.59 0.63 0.45
CA HIS A 40 5.76 0.63 -0.42
C HIS A 40 6.15 2.06 -0.83
N GLN A 41 7.44 2.27 -1.08
CA GLN A 41 8.00 3.48 -1.67
C GLN A 41 8.08 3.32 -3.19
N LEU A 42 7.75 4.38 -3.93
CA LEU A 42 7.69 4.36 -5.39
C LEU A 42 9.03 3.99 -6.04
N ALA A 43 10.13 4.51 -5.49
CA ALA A 43 11.48 4.14 -5.91
C ALA A 43 11.68 2.62 -5.73
N ASN A 44 11.67 1.89 -6.84
CA ASN A 44 11.83 0.43 -6.90
C ASN A 44 10.79 -0.42 -6.14
N ILE A 45 9.61 0.13 -5.81
CA ILE A 45 8.55 -0.58 -5.06
C ILE A 45 9.11 -1.28 -3.80
N GLN A 46 9.93 -0.53 -3.05
CA GLN A 46 10.56 -1.04 -1.83
C GLN A 46 9.55 -1.08 -0.68
N ARG A 47 9.54 -2.17 0.09
CA ARG A 47 8.60 -2.33 1.21
C ARG A 47 9.09 -1.48 2.38
N VAL A 48 8.28 -0.51 2.79
CA VAL A 48 8.55 0.35 3.96
C VAL A 48 8.07 -0.34 5.24
N TRP A 49 6.85 -0.88 5.23
CA TRP A 49 6.33 -1.72 6.32
C TRP A 49 5.20 -2.64 5.86
N SER A 50 4.86 -3.62 6.69
CA SER A 50 3.72 -4.50 6.55
C SER A 50 3.00 -4.66 7.88
N LEU A 51 1.67 -4.62 7.86
CA LEU A 51 0.80 -4.89 9.01
C LEU A 51 0.01 -6.15 8.69
N PRO A 52 0.27 -7.28 9.38
CA PRO A 52 -0.49 -8.50 9.17
C PRO A 52 -1.92 -8.36 9.71
N PRO A 53 -2.87 -9.17 9.22
CA PRO A 53 -4.19 -9.27 9.82
C PRO A 53 -4.02 -9.71 11.29
N SER A 54 -4.72 -9.02 12.20
CA SER A 54 -4.78 -9.40 13.61
C SER A 54 -6.23 -9.53 14.04
N GLU A 55 -6.50 -10.32 15.08
CA GLU A 55 -7.86 -10.52 15.61
C GLU A 55 -8.56 -9.19 15.93
N ASN A 56 -7.80 -8.16 16.32
CA ASN A 56 -8.29 -6.82 16.65
C ASN A 56 -8.52 -5.90 15.44
N THR A 57 -8.20 -6.35 14.22
CA THR A 57 -8.28 -5.53 12.99
C THR A 57 -9.39 -5.99 12.05
N GLY A 58 -10.03 -7.12 12.36
CA GLY A 58 -10.97 -7.79 11.47
C GLY A 58 -10.23 -8.52 10.35
N LYS A 59 -10.79 -9.64 9.88
CA LYS A 59 -10.21 -10.42 8.78
C LYS A 59 -10.32 -9.73 7.42
N GLU A 60 -11.21 -8.74 7.30
CA GLU A 60 -11.50 -8.05 6.05
C GLU A 60 -11.29 -6.55 6.21
N VAL A 61 -10.26 -6.03 5.54
CA VAL A 61 -10.02 -4.59 5.43
C VAL A 61 -10.85 -4.08 4.25
N THR A 62 -11.95 -3.37 4.55
CA THR A 62 -12.93 -2.90 3.55
C THR A 62 -12.63 -1.51 3.01
N CYS A 63 -11.80 -0.71 3.69
CA CYS A 63 -11.43 0.63 3.27
C CYS A 63 -10.01 0.99 3.72
N SER A 64 -9.37 1.91 3.00
CA SER A 64 -8.10 2.51 3.38
C SER A 64 -8.15 4.00 3.07
N ALA A 65 -7.82 4.84 4.05
CA ALA A 65 -7.81 6.28 3.89
C ALA A 65 -6.46 6.86 4.34
N TRP A 66 -5.88 7.70 3.48
CA TRP A 66 -4.70 8.48 3.82
C TRP A 66 -5.11 9.70 4.63
N ARG A 67 -4.52 9.88 5.81
CA ARG A 67 -4.61 11.16 6.50
C ARG A 67 -3.93 12.24 5.66
N SER A 68 -4.58 13.39 5.51
CA SER A 68 -4.13 14.55 4.73
C SER A 68 -2.82 15.17 5.22
N ASP A 69 -2.36 14.81 6.43
CA ASP A 69 -1.07 15.21 7.00
C ASP A 69 0.10 14.32 6.55
N GLY A 70 -0.16 13.20 5.85
CA GLY A 70 0.86 12.25 5.43
C GLY A 70 1.55 11.53 6.60
N LYS A 71 0.96 11.54 7.80
CA LYS A 71 1.41 10.80 8.98
C LYS A 71 0.37 9.76 9.36
N ARG A 72 0.60 8.55 8.85
CA ARG A 72 -0.04 7.25 9.16
C ARG A 72 -1.50 7.10 8.70
N ASN A 73 -1.77 5.93 8.12
CA ASN A 73 -3.11 5.45 7.80
C ASN A 73 -3.81 5.07 9.12
N VAL A 74 -5.06 5.50 9.26
CA VAL A 74 -5.95 5.05 10.34
C VAL A 74 -6.92 4.04 9.73
N LYS A 75 -7.22 3.00 10.52
CA LYS A 75 -8.14 1.91 10.22
C LYS A 75 -9.47 2.40 9.66
#